data_AF-A0A8C0P3P0-F1
#
_entry.id   AF-A0A8C0P3P0-F1
#
_cell.length_a   1.000
_cell.length_b   1.000
_cell.length_c   1.000
_cell.angle_alpha   90.00
_cell.angle_beta   90.00
_cell.angle_gamma   90.00
#
_symmetry.space_group_name_H-M   'P 1'
#
loop_
_entity.id
_entity.type
_entity.pdbx_description
1 polymer ?
#
loop_
_entity_poly.entity_id
_entity_poly.type
_entity_poly.pdbx_seq_one_letter_code
_entity_poly.pdbx_strand_id
1 'polypeptide(L)'
;MRENLREKDELKDYLEKHPYNLAYKFVESVDPDTGVYYESMRNYLDLAYVGTIRIGTPPQEFKVIFDTGSSDLWVPSIYCSSPACANHNVFNPLLSTTFRVSGRPIHLQYGSGTMSGFLAYDTIRFEGLVDESQAFGLSLREPGKFMEYAVFDGILGLAYPSLSLQGTIPIFDNLWKQGLIAQELFAFYLSKKEEEGSVVMFGDVDHSYYRGDLNWVPVSKPFYWQLSMDSISVNGAVIACSGGCEAIIDTGTSLLIGPPSVVLNIQKIINAKRSYSGEYMIDCSTINTLPDIVFAINGVNYPVPASAYIREVRGQPWGQVLKSGTCRNVGVAARRRSPLEPKPHHSRCGRVAEEGHVGLGRLPRGAEFGLKGWVGGEGRGEERRKGSLCGGNSRECESQERHRTQAVLAPGWAPTFQLLGEPTGSKERRERKRGGTGC
;
A
#
# COMPACT_ATOMS: atom_id res chain seq x y z
N MET A 1 -16.33 -4.45 -4.30
CA MET A 1 -15.74 -5.73 -4.75
C MET A 1 -16.62 -6.89 -4.32
N ARG A 2 -16.81 -7.10 -3.02
CA ARG A 2 -17.80 -8.06 -2.48
C ARG A 2 -19.25 -7.68 -2.82
N GLU A 3 -19.58 -6.39 -2.97
CA GLU A 3 -20.88 -5.90 -3.50
C GLU A 3 -21.09 -6.34 -4.96
N ASN A 4 -20.18 -5.98 -5.86
CA ASN A 4 -20.18 -6.47 -7.25
C ASN A 4 -20.17 -8.00 -7.37
N LEU A 5 -19.54 -8.74 -6.44
CA LEU A 5 -19.50 -10.21 -6.47
C LEU A 5 -20.72 -10.87 -5.80
N ARG A 6 -21.39 -10.21 -4.84
CA ARG A 6 -22.65 -10.67 -4.22
C ARG A 6 -23.86 -10.31 -5.09
N GLU A 7 -23.89 -9.11 -5.66
CA GLU A 7 -24.93 -8.68 -6.62
C GLU A 7 -24.94 -9.54 -7.90
N LYS A 8 -23.86 -10.28 -8.16
CA LYS A 8 -23.68 -11.13 -9.34
C LYS A 8 -23.65 -12.63 -9.04
N ASP A 9 -23.85 -13.04 -7.77
CA ASP A 9 -23.79 -14.44 -7.32
C ASP A 9 -22.43 -15.14 -7.61
N GLU A 10 -21.36 -14.37 -7.79
CA GLU A 10 -20.04 -14.83 -8.24
C GLU A 10 -19.02 -14.99 -7.10
N LEU A 11 -19.31 -14.48 -5.89
CA LEU A 11 -18.39 -14.59 -4.74
C LEU A 11 -18.21 -16.04 -4.31
N LYS A 12 -19.29 -16.81 -4.30
CA LYS A 12 -19.28 -18.23 -3.96
C LYS A 12 -18.50 -19.01 -5.02
N ASP A 13 -18.79 -18.76 -6.30
CA ASP A 13 -18.08 -19.32 -7.45
C ASP A 13 -16.58 -19.00 -7.45
N TYR A 14 -16.18 -17.77 -7.11
CA TYR A 14 -14.77 -17.38 -7.02
C TYR A 14 -14.08 -18.13 -5.87
N LEU A 15 -14.70 -18.20 -4.69
CA LEU A 15 -14.14 -18.91 -3.53
C LEU A 15 -14.13 -20.44 -3.73
N GLU A 16 -15.05 -21.00 -4.50
CA GLU A 16 -15.11 -22.43 -4.86
C GLU A 16 -14.10 -22.80 -5.96
N LYS A 17 -13.86 -21.91 -6.94
CA LYS A 17 -12.87 -22.12 -8.02
C LYS A 17 -11.43 -21.82 -7.60
N HIS A 18 -11.26 -21.05 -6.52
CA HIS A 18 -9.97 -20.68 -5.92
C HIS A 18 -9.91 -21.11 -4.45
N PRO A 19 -9.94 -22.43 -4.18
CA PRO A 19 -9.94 -22.95 -2.81
C PRO A 19 -8.62 -22.63 -2.11
N TYR A 20 -8.70 -22.38 -0.80
CA TYR A 20 -7.54 -22.11 0.04
C TYR A 20 -6.54 -23.26 -0.06
N ASN A 21 -5.38 -23.01 -0.68
CA ASN A 21 -4.32 -24.01 -0.74
C ASN A 21 -3.58 -24.03 0.59
N LEU A 22 -3.92 -25.03 1.42
CA LEU A 22 -3.28 -25.29 2.71
C LEU A 22 -1.77 -25.50 2.61
N ALA A 23 -1.23 -25.83 1.43
CA ALA A 23 0.21 -26.03 1.21
C ALA A 23 1.04 -24.78 1.53
N TYR A 24 0.50 -23.56 1.37
CA TYR A 24 1.23 -22.33 1.71
C TYR A 24 1.46 -22.14 3.21
N LYS A 25 0.59 -22.72 4.04
CA LYS A 25 0.81 -22.76 5.50
C LYS A 25 2.02 -23.66 5.88
N PHE A 26 2.49 -24.48 4.93
CA PHE A 26 3.63 -25.38 5.09
C PHE A 26 4.87 -24.93 4.32
N VAL A 27 4.89 -23.72 3.72
CA VAL A 27 6.17 -23.04 3.49
C VAL A 27 6.76 -22.89 4.88
N GLU A 28 7.89 -23.55 5.15
CA GLU A 28 8.48 -23.63 6.49
C GLU A 28 8.53 -22.24 7.11
N SER A 29 7.70 -21.99 8.13
CA SER A 29 7.46 -20.65 8.69
C SER A 29 8.70 -20.05 9.39
N VAL A 30 9.78 -20.82 9.42
CA VAL A 30 11.11 -20.46 9.87
C VAL A 30 12.08 -21.29 9.03
N ASP A 31 12.92 -20.66 8.22
CA ASP A 31 14.21 -21.24 7.87
C ASP A 31 15.16 -20.85 9.02
N PRO A 32 15.44 -21.78 9.96
CA PRO A 32 16.20 -21.46 11.17
C PRO A 32 17.64 -21.04 10.89
N ASP A 33 18.14 -21.28 9.67
CA ASP A 33 19.49 -20.91 9.26
C ASP A 33 19.56 -19.48 8.66
N THR A 34 18.44 -18.91 8.20
CA THR A 34 18.43 -17.57 7.54
C THR A 34 17.81 -16.46 8.38
N GLY A 35 17.00 -16.78 9.40
CA GLY A 35 16.40 -15.75 10.26
C GLY A 35 15.30 -14.92 9.58
N VAL A 36 14.71 -15.46 8.51
CA VAL A 36 13.55 -14.89 7.79
C VAL A 36 12.24 -15.44 8.37
N TYR A 37 11.29 -14.55 8.62
CA TYR A 37 9.90 -14.92 8.97
C TYR A 37 8.97 -14.63 7.80
N TYR A 38 8.19 -15.61 7.34
CA TYR A 38 7.40 -15.53 6.11
C TYR A 38 5.89 -15.56 6.37
N GLU A 39 5.17 -14.45 6.14
CA GLU A 39 3.69 -14.46 6.21
C GLU A 39 3.09 -14.65 4.83
N SER A 40 2.39 -15.77 4.68
CA SER A 40 1.65 -16.08 3.46
C SER A 40 0.47 -15.13 3.29
N MET A 41 0.46 -14.42 2.16
CA MET A 41 -0.61 -13.53 1.77
C MET A 41 -1.43 -14.12 0.65
N ARG A 42 -2.75 -14.03 0.80
CA ARG A 42 -3.70 -14.37 -0.25
C ARG A 42 -3.93 -13.17 -1.16
N ASN A 43 -3.72 -13.40 -2.44
CA ASN A 43 -4.08 -12.46 -3.49
C ASN A 43 -5.60 -12.52 -3.79
N TYR A 44 -6.30 -11.41 -3.64
CA TYR A 44 -7.69 -11.26 -4.05
C TYR A 44 -7.80 -10.42 -5.31
N LEU A 45 -7.99 -11.02 -6.49
CA LEU A 45 -8.15 -10.31 -7.79
C LEU A 45 -7.06 -9.27 -8.08
N ASP A 46 -5.83 -9.55 -7.65
CA ASP A 46 -4.64 -8.70 -7.60
C ASP A 46 -4.80 -7.47 -6.65
N LEU A 47 -6.00 -7.27 -6.03
CA LEU A 47 -6.56 -6.04 -5.40
C LEU A 47 -6.04 -5.75 -4.01
N ALA A 48 -5.88 -6.84 -3.29
CA ALA A 48 -5.59 -6.88 -1.89
C ALA A 48 -4.77 -8.14 -1.67
N TYR A 49 -3.66 -7.98 -0.97
CA TYR A 49 -2.83 -9.08 -0.50
C TYR A 49 -3.04 -9.16 1.00
N VAL A 50 -3.66 -10.25 1.43
CA VAL A 50 -4.22 -10.39 2.77
C VAL A 50 -3.50 -11.52 3.48
N GLY A 51 -2.78 -11.20 4.55
CA GLY A 51 -2.24 -12.21 5.47
C GLY A 51 -3.08 -12.30 6.74
N THR A 52 -2.62 -13.10 7.70
CA THR A 52 -3.36 -13.48 8.90
C THR A 52 -2.56 -13.20 10.16
N ILE A 53 -3.08 -12.35 11.04
CA ILE A 53 -2.51 -12.14 12.38
C ILE A 53 -3.41 -12.72 13.46
N ARG A 54 -2.86 -12.92 14.65
CA ARG A 54 -3.64 -13.29 15.84
C ARG A 54 -3.38 -12.32 16.97
N ILE A 55 -4.44 -11.92 17.67
CA ILE A 55 -4.40 -10.91 18.73
C ILE A 55 -4.93 -11.52 20.03
N GLY A 56 -4.22 -11.32 21.12
CA GLY A 56 -4.65 -11.70 22.45
C GLY A 56 -4.26 -13.09 22.92
N THR A 57 -4.69 -13.41 24.15
CA THR A 57 -4.45 -14.68 24.82
C THR A 57 -5.74 -15.20 25.49
N PRO A 58 -6.38 -16.27 24.98
CA PRO A 58 -6.04 -17.02 23.77
C PRO A 58 -6.10 -16.18 22.48
N PRO A 59 -5.34 -16.56 21.43
CA PRO A 59 -5.27 -15.79 20.20
C PRO A 59 -6.59 -15.77 19.42
N GLN A 60 -7.03 -14.58 19.01
CA GLN A 60 -8.17 -14.34 18.10
C GLN A 60 -7.64 -13.96 16.72
N GLU A 61 -8.12 -14.61 15.66
CA GLU A 61 -7.56 -14.52 14.31
C GLU A 61 -8.20 -13.40 13.47
N PHE A 62 -7.38 -12.67 12.71
CA PHE A 62 -7.80 -11.57 11.83
C PHE A 62 -7.05 -11.62 10.50
N LYS A 63 -7.77 -11.36 9.43
CA LYS A 63 -7.21 -11.10 8.11
C LYS A 63 -6.83 -9.63 7.99
N VAL A 64 -5.61 -9.33 7.58
CA VAL A 64 -5.13 -7.93 7.49
C VAL A 64 -4.41 -7.65 6.17
N ILE A 65 -4.46 -6.38 5.76
CA ILE A 65 -3.53 -5.84 4.77
C ILE A 65 -2.25 -5.42 5.51
N PHE A 66 -1.11 -5.93 5.05
CA PHE A 66 0.20 -5.39 5.43
C PHE A 66 0.47 -4.16 4.57
N ASP A 67 0.31 -2.99 5.17
CA ASP A 67 0.15 -1.71 4.48
C ASP A 67 1.36 -0.80 4.67
N THR A 68 2.17 -0.63 3.63
CA THR A 68 3.30 0.32 3.62
C THR A 68 2.87 1.78 3.41
N GLY A 69 1.59 2.05 3.19
CA GLY A 69 0.96 3.37 3.12
C GLY A 69 0.38 3.86 4.47
N SER A 70 0.49 3.09 5.55
CA SER A 70 0.08 3.51 6.90
C SER A 70 0.99 2.89 7.98
N SER A 71 0.90 3.37 9.23
CA SER A 71 1.78 2.90 10.33
C SER A 71 1.05 2.25 11.49
N ASP A 72 -0.28 2.32 11.53
CA ASP A 72 -1.08 1.85 12.66
C ASP A 72 -1.67 0.48 12.38
N LEU A 73 -1.67 -0.40 13.38
CA LEU A 73 -2.46 -1.63 13.38
C LEU A 73 -3.85 -1.34 13.93
N TRP A 74 -4.90 -1.85 13.28
CA TRP A 74 -6.25 -1.85 13.85
C TRP A 74 -7.08 -3.02 13.34
N VAL A 75 -8.06 -3.43 14.16
CA VAL A 75 -9.04 -4.47 13.83
C VAL A 75 -10.44 -4.07 14.30
N PRO A 76 -11.51 -4.67 13.73
CA PRO A 76 -12.85 -4.50 14.22
C PRO A 76 -12.99 -5.00 15.65
N SER A 77 -13.86 -4.39 16.44
CA SER A 77 -14.15 -4.85 17.81
C SER A 77 -15.62 -5.20 18.00
N ILE A 78 -15.94 -5.95 19.05
CA ILE A 78 -17.34 -6.24 19.45
C ILE A 78 -18.15 -4.96 19.76
N TYR A 79 -17.50 -3.81 19.90
CA TYR A 79 -18.14 -2.52 20.12
C TYR A 79 -18.49 -1.80 18.82
N CYS A 80 -18.04 -2.32 17.67
CA CYS A 80 -18.30 -1.71 16.39
C CYS A 80 -19.77 -1.87 15.97
N SER A 81 -20.37 -0.77 15.56
CA SER A 81 -21.79 -0.69 15.15
C SER A 81 -22.00 -0.57 13.62
N SER A 82 -20.92 -0.55 12.84
CA SER A 82 -21.00 -0.36 11.39
C SER A 82 -21.30 -1.68 10.66
N PRO A 83 -21.99 -1.65 9.51
CA PRO A 83 -22.25 -2.85 8.71
C PRO A 83 -21.00 -3.66 8.33
N ALA A 84 -19.84 -2.99 8.22
CA ALA A 84 -18.56 -3.65 7.98
C ALA A 84 -18.24 -4.70 9.05
N CYS A 85 -18.50 -4.40 10.32
CA CYS A 85 -18.15 -5.27 11.44
C CYS A 85 -19.06 -6.51 11.55
N ALA A 86 -20.21 -6.53 10.87
CA ALA A 86 -21.10 -7.69 10.84
C ALA A 86 -20.60 -8.82 9.91
N ASN A 87 -19.73 -8.51 8.95
CA ASN A 87 -19.24 -9.46 7.94
C ASN A 87 -17.73 -9.76 8.05
N HIS A 88 -17.09 -9.30 9.14
CA HIS A 88 -15.67 -9.43 9.44
C HIS A 88 -15.47 -10.00 10.84
N ASN A 89 -14.29 -10.55 11.10
CA ASN A 89 -13.91 -10.98 12.44
C ASN A 89 -13.83 -9.76 13.37
N VAL A 90 -14.36 -9.89 14.58
CA VAL A 90 -14.37 -8.83 15.60
C VAL A 90 -13.58 -9.26 16.82
N PHE A 91 -12.72 -8.37 17.31
CA PHE A 91 -11.97 -8.59 18.53
C PHE A 91 -12.84 -8.42 19.75
N ASN A 92 -12.83 -9.46 20.60
CA ASN A 92 -13.45 -9.44 21.89
C ASN A 92 -12.37 -9.28 22.98
N PRO A 93 -12.20 -8.07 23.54
CA PRO A 93 -11.20 -7.83 24.58
C PRO A 93 -11.48 -8.60 25.87
N LEU A 94 -12.74 -9.00 26.13
CA LEU A 94 -13.10 -9.78 27.31
C LEU A 94 -12.58 -11.22 27.27
N LEU A 95 -12.16 -11.70 26.09
CA LEU A 95 -11.62 -13.03 25.90
C LEU A 95 -10.09 -13.06 25.89
N SER A 96 -9.40 -11.93 26.04
CA SER A 96 -7.94 -11.88 26.07
C SER A 96 -7.43 -11.51 27.47
N THR A 97 -6.63 -12.39 28.06
CA THR A 97 -5.99 -12.16 29.37
C THR A 97 -4.81 -11.20 29.31
N THR A 98 -4.27 -10.95 28.12
CA THR A 98 -3.15 -10.02 27.88
C THR A 98 -3.61 -8.63 27.42
N PHE A 99 -4.93 -8.45 27.24
CA PHE A 99 -5.51 -7.19 26.80
C PHE A 99 -5.33 -6.06 27.83
N ARG A 100 -4.90 -4.90 27.34
CA ARG A 100 -4.78 -3.67 28.13
C ARG A 100 -5.41 -2.51 27.38
N VAL A 101 -6.41 -1.88 27.98
CA VAL A 101 -7.05 -0.70 27.40
C VAL A 101 -6.22 0.56 27.70
N SER A 102 -5.95 1.36 26.67
CA SER A 102 -5.56 2.77 26.85
C SER A 102 -6.79 3.68 26.85
N GLY A 103 -7.79 3.35 26.02
CA GLY A 103 -9.06 4.08 25.94
C GLY A 103 -8.96 5.42 25.22
N ARG A 104 -7.76 5.82 24.78
CA ARG A 104 -7.55 7.04 24.00
C ARG A 104 -8.32 6.95 22.67
N PRO A 105 -9.23 7.89 22.36
CA PRO A 105 -9.92 7.90 21.08
C PRO A 105 -8.93 8.04 19.92
N ILE A 106 -9.20 7.32 18.83
CA ILE A 106 -8.40 7.37 17.60
C ILE A 106 -9.31 7.57 16.38
N HIS A 107 -8.76 8.21 15.35
CA HIS A 107 -9.41 8.39 14.07
C HIS A 107 -8.37 8.24 12.96
N LEU A 108 -8.52 7.18 12.15
CA LEU A 108 -7.65 6.87 11.03
C LEU A 108 -8.37 7.15 9.71
N GLN A 109 -7.71 7.88 8.82
CA GLN A 109 -8.22 8.27 7.50
C GLN A 109 -7.31 7.72 6.41
N TYR A 110 -7.86 6.86 5.57
CA TYR A 110 -7.21 6.31 4.38
C TYR A 110 -7.74 6.99 3.12
N GLY A 111 -7.12 6.74 1.97
CA GLY A 111 -7.60 7.22 0.68
C GLY A 111 -9.01 6.71 0.32
N SER A 112 -9.35 5.48 0.75
CA SER A 112 -10.58 4.78 0.38
C SER A 112 -11.53 4.48 1.54
N GLY A 113 -11.21 4.91 2.77
CA GLY A 113 -12.05 4.64 3.93
C GLY A 113 -11.55 5.30 5.21
N THR A 114 -12.33 5.15 6.28
CA THR A 114 -12.03 5.70 7.60
C THR A 114 -12.39 4.71 8.68
N MET A 115 -11.70 4.78 9.80
CA MET A 115 -12.05 4.07 11.01
C MET A 115 -11.92 5.02 12.20
N SER A 116 -12.89 4.95 13.12
CA SER A 116 -12.81 5.60 14.43
C SER A 116 -12.99 4.57 15.52
N GLY A 117 -12.30 4.75 16.63
CA GLY A 117 -12.19 3.73 17.66
C GLY A 117 -11.42 4.22 18.88
N PHE A 118 -10.82 3.29 19.60
CA PHE A 118 -9.92 3.59 20.71
C PHE A 118 -8.66 2.75 20.68
N LEU A 119 -7.59 3.29 21.24
CA LEU A 119 -6.31 2.63 21.37
C LEU A 119 -6.33 1.59 22.48
N ALA A 120 -5.75 0.44 22.20
CA ALA A 120 -5.49 -0.63 23.14
C ALA A 120 -4.11 -1.25 22.90
N TYR A 121 -3.74 -2.16 23.78
CA TYR A 121 -2.51 -2.94 23.71
C TYR A 121 -2.84 -4.41 23.94
N ASP A 122 -2.22 -5.29 23.17
CA ASP A 122 -2.29 -6.73 23.40
C ASP A 122 -1.08 -7.43 22.75
N THR A 123 -1.02 -8.75 22.85
CA THR A 123 -0.02 -9.59 22.18
C THR A 123 -0.47 -9.86 20.74
N ILE A 124 0.40 -9.58 19.77
CA ILE A 124 0.18 -9.84 18.34
C ILE A 124 1.08 -10.99 17.91
N ARG A 125 0.55 -11.92 17.12
CA ARG A 125 1.25 -13.11 16.66
C ARG A 125 1.05 -13.30 15.16
N PHE A 126 2.14 -13.50 14.44
CA PHE A 126 2.15 -13.91 13.03
C PHE A 126 3.48 -14.59 12.72
N GLU A 127 3.45 -15.72 12.02
CA GLU A 127 4.65 -16.44 11.55
C GLU A 127 5.75 -16.67 12.58
N GLY A 128 5.37 -17.14 13.77
CA GLY A 128 6.33 -17.40 14.85
C GLY A 128 6.85 -16.15 15.56
N LEU A 129 6.60 -14.94 15.03
CA LEU A 129 6.80 -13.68 15.74
C LEU A 129 5.70 -13.49 16.78
N VAL A 130 6.11 -13.07 17.97
CA VAL A 130 5.24 -12.78 19.10
C VAL A 130 5.61 -11.39 19.62
N ASP A 131 4.85 -10.39 19.20
CA ASP A 131 5.01 -9.02 19.64
C ASP A 131 4.14 -8.75 20.87
N GLU A 132 4.77 -8.59 22.03
CA GLU A 132 4.07 -8.33 23.28
C GLU A 132 3.79 -6.83 23.47
N SER A 133 2.63 -6.51 24.05
CA SER A 133 2.24 -5.13 24.38
C SER A 133 2.25 -4.19 23.16
N GLN A 134 1.83 -4.67 22.00
CA GLN A 134 1.73 -3.87 20.78
C GLN A 134 0.50 -2.96 20.81
N ALA A 135 0.70 -1.70 20.44
CA ALA A 135 -0.38 -0.74 20.25
C ALA A 135 -1.25 -1.11 19.05
N PHE A 136 -2.57 -1.12 19.22
CA PHE A 136 -3.50 -1.29 18.11
C PHE A 136 -4.86 -0.60 18.34
N GLY A 137 -5.55 -0.29 17.26
CA GLY A 137 -6.87 0.30 17.27
C GLY A 137 -7.98 -0.74 17.35
N LEU A 138 -8.96 -0.50 18.22
CA LEU A 138 -10.24 -1.20 18.26
C LEU A 138 -11.32 -0.34 17.63
N SER A 139 -11.89 -0.79 16.51
CA SER A 139 -12.88 0.00 15.79
C SER A 139 -14.22 0.09 16.55
N LEU A 140 -14.82 1.28 16.50
CA LEU A 140 -16.19 1.56 16.92
C LEU A 140 -17.08 1.87 15.71
N ARG A 141 -16.51 2.56 14.71
CA ARG A 141 -17.19 2.88 13.46
C ARG A 141 -16.24 2.77 12.29
N GLU A 142 -16.73 2.14 11.23
CA GLU A 142 -16.06 1.96 9.95
C GLU A 142 -17.05 2.38 8.84
N PRO A 143 -17.27 3.70 8.67
CA PRO A 143 -18.27 4.16 7.72
C PRO A 143 -17.80 3.94 6.28
N GLY A 144 -18.79 3.73 5.40
CA GLY A 144 -18.57 3.62 3.97
C GLY A 144 -18.53 2.18 3.46
N LYS A 145 -18.86 2.07 2.17
CA LYS A 145 -19.04 0.79 1.47
C LYS A 145 -17.72 0.04 1.25
N PHE A 146 -16.59 0.75 1.22
CA PHE A 146 -15.28 0.14 1.03
C PHE A 146 -14.95 -0.87 2.14
N MET A 147 -15.05 -0.45 3.41
CA MET A 147 -14.80 -1.34 4.55
C MET A 147 -15.87 -2.43 4.65
N GLU A 148 -17.13 -2.13 4.30
CA GLU A 148 -18.21 -3.13 4.29
C GLU A 148 -17.92 -4.33 3.36
N TYR A 149 -17.27 -4.08 2.23
CA TYR A 149 -16.97 -5.08 1.21
C TYR A 149 -15.51 -5.43 1.08
N ALA A 150 -14.70 -5.05 2.06
CA ALA A 150 -13.33 -5.52 2.18
C ALA A 150 -13.31 -7.05 2.29
N VAL A 151 -12.18 -7.63 1.90
CA VAL A 151 -11.90 -9.07 2.04
C VAL A 151 -11.04 -9.35 3.28
N PHE A 152 -10.57 -8.29 3.92
CA PHE A 152 -9.76 -8.25 5.12
C PHE A 152 -10.56 -7.63 6.26
N ASP A 153 -10.25 -8.01 7.49
CA ASP A 153 -10.89 -7.50 8.70
C ASP A 153 -10.27 -6.16 9.12
N GLY A 154 -8.94 -6.04 9.07
CA GLY A 154 -8.20 -4.85 9.53
C GLY A 154 -6.99 -4.49 8.67
N ILE A 155 -6.20 -3.51 9.13
CA ILE A 155 -4.98 -3.06 8.47
C ILE A 155 -3.84 -3.08 9.47
N LEU A 156 -2.69 -3.58 9.06
CA LEU A 156 -1.43 -3.57 9.79
C LEU A 156 -0.45 -2.64 9.04
N GLY A 157 -0.21 -1.45 9.59
CA GLY A 157 0.69 -0.48 9.01
C GLY A 157 2.18 -0.83 9.16
N LEU A 158 2.95 -0.57 8.10
CA LEU A 158 4.40 -0.82 7.98
C LEU A 158 5.19 0.41 7.52
N ALA A 159 4.58 1.59 7.51
CA ALA A 159 5.26 2.87 7.27
C ALA A 159 6.00 3.36 8.53
N TYR A 160 6.53 4.58 8.49
CA TYR A 160 7.42 5.11 9.53
C TYR A 160 6.66 5.53 10.81
N PRO A 161 7.31 5.54 11.99
CA PRO A 161 6.72 6.04 13.24
C PRO A 161 6.15 7.46 13.16
N SER A 162 6.75 8.31 12.33
CA SER A 162 6.32 9.70 12.15
C SER A 162 4.90 9.82 11.55
N LEU A 163 4.37 8.78 10.91
CA LEU A 163 2.99 8.67 10.41
C LEU A 163 2.03 7.98 11.42
N SER A 164 2.55 7.32 12.44
CA SER A 164 1.73 6.59 13.42
C SER A 164 0.94 7.51 14.36
N LEU A 165 -0.03 6.94 15.06
CA LEU A 165 -0.70 7.59 16.17
C LEU A 165 0.34 8.05 17.21
N GLN A 166 0.31 9.34 17.55
CA GLN A 166 1.27 9.96 18.47
C GLN A 166 1.48 9.13 19.74
N GLY A 167 2.72 8.81 20.09
CA GLY A 167 3.06 8.06 21.30
C GLY A 167 2.80 6.55 21.21
N THR A 168 2.60 6.01 20.01
CA THR A 168 2.62 4.58 19.72
C THR A 168 3.88 4.19 18.97
N ILE A 169 4.18 2.89 18.94
CA ILE A 169 5.29 2.32 18.17
C ILE A 169 4.64 1.37 17.14
N PRO A 170 4.90 1.54 15.83
CA PRO A 170 4.44 0.61 14.81
C PRO A 170 4.96 -0.81 15.07
N ILE A 171 4.23 -1.82 14.58
CA ILE A 171 4.54 -3.22 14.89
C ILE A 171 5.94 -3.63 14.44
N PHE A 172 6.35 -3.23 13.23
CA PHE A 172 7.66 -3.55 12.72
C PHE A 172 8.80 -2.92 13.54
N ASP A 173 8.61 -1.67 13.98
CA ASP A 173 9.51 -0.98 14.90
C ASP A 173 9.61 -1.69 16.25
N ASN A 174 8.48 -2.22 16.74
CA ASN A 174 8.42 -2.94 18.00
C ASN A 174 9.13 -4.30 17.92
N LEU A 175 8.96 -5.02 16.80
CA LEU A 175 9.70 -6.26 16.51
C LEU A 175 11.21 -6.04 16.56
N TRP A 176 11.70 -4.99 15.91
CA TRP A 176 13.11 -4.63 15.94
C TRP A 176 13.57 -4.26 17.35
N LYS A 177 12.82 -3.39 18.03
CA LYS A 177 13.14 -2.93 19.39
C LYS A 177 13.19 -4.08 20.41
N GLN A 178 12.38 -5.11 20.23
CA GLN A 178 12.36 -6.30 21.07
C GLN A 178 13.40 -7.35 20.67
N GLY A 179 14.16 -7.12 19.58
CA GLY A 179 15.16 -8.08 19.09
C GLY A 179 14.55 -9.34 18.50
N LEU A 180 13.31 -9.26 18.00
CA LEU A 180 12.57 -10.40 17.44
C LEU A 180 12.93 -10.69 15.98
N ILE A 181 13.57 -9.75 15.28
CA ILE A 181 14.03 -9.90 13.90
C ILE A 181 15.53 -9.62 13.80
N ALA A 182 16.23 -10.37 12.94
CA ALA A 182 17.68 -10.30 12.82
C ALA A 182 18.18 -9.01 12.14
N GLN A 183 17.43 -8.51 11.16
CA GLN A 183 17.68 -7.22 10.52
C GLN A 183 16.42 -6.36 10.53
N GLU A 184 16.60 -5.04 10.59
CA GLU A 184 15.53 -4.05 10.50
C GLU A 184 15.07 -3.87 9.04
N LEU A 185 14.63 -4.96 8.41
CA LEU A 185 14.05 -4.96 7.07
C LEU A 185 12.83 -5.87 6.93
N PHE A 186 12.03 -5.61 5.91
CA PHE A 186 10.99 -6.51 5.42
C PHE A 186 10.90 -6.44 3.89
N ALA A 187 10.38 -7.49 3.27
CA ALA A 187 10.23 -7.58 1.81
C ALA A 187 8.87 -8.16 1.41
N PHE A 188 8.45 -7.88 0.18
CA PHE A 188 7.16 -8.32 -0.36
C PHE A 188 7.35 -9.03 -1.69
N TYR A 189 6.87 -10.26 -1.76
CA TYR A 189 6.69 -10.99 -3.00
C TYR A 189 5.19 -11.07 -3.32
N LEU A 190 4.77 -10.49 -4.45
CA LEU A 190 3.36 -10.37 -4.84
C LEU A 190 3.11 -11.12 -6.16
N SER A 191 2.74 -12.40 -6.08
CA SER A 191 2.38 -13.15 -7.29
C SER A 191 0.93 -12.93 -7.71
N LYS A 192 0.72 -12.93 -9.03
CA LYS A 192 -0.60 -12.99 -9.66
C LYS A 192 -1.08 -14.42 -9.90
N LYS A 193 -0.19 -15.41 -9.72
CA LYS A 193 -0.54 -16.82 -9.80
C LYS A 193 -0.79 -17.34 -8.40
N GLU A 194 -1.98 -17.86 -8.18
CA GLU A 194 -2.36 -18.45 -6.89
C GLU A 194 -1.46 -19.65 -6.53
N GLU A 195 -0.87 -20.33 -7.51
CA GLU A 195 0.10 -21.45 -7.40
C GLU A 195 1.50 -21.04 -6.91
N GLU A 196 1.84 -19.75 -6.98
CA GLU A 196 3.12 -19.24 -6.48
C GLU A 196 2.96 -18.61 -5.09
N GLY A 197 1.73 -18.25 -4.69
CA GLY A 197 1.45 -17.56 -3.44
C GLY A 197 1.98 -16.11 -3.42
N SER A 198 1.68 -15.37 -2.36
CA SER A 198 2.35 -14.09 -2.08
C SER A 198 2.89 -14.16 -0.67
N VAL A 199 4.00 -13.51 -0.38
CA VAL A 199 4.60 -13.53 0.96
C VAL A 199 5.11 -12.16 1.37
N VAL A 200 4.96 -11.83 2.65
CA VAL A 200 5.72 -10.75 3.30
C VAL A 200 6.77 -11.39 4.20
N MET A 201 8.00 -10.93 4.07
CA MET A 201 9.17 -11.45 4.77
C MET A 201 9.64 -10.42 5.78
N PHE A 202 9.97 -10.84 7.01
CA PHE A 202 10.54 -9.99 8.04
C PHE A 202 11.91 -10.53 8.48
N GLY A 203 12.87 -9.62 8.71
CA GLY A 203 14.17 -9.97 9.28
C GLY A 203 15.28 -10.28 8.27
N ASP A 204 14.95 -10.75 7.06
CA ASP A 204 15.85 -10.80 5.91
C ASP A 204 15.04 -10.95 4.60
N VAL A 205 15.72 -11.02 3.44
CA VAL A 205 15.13 -11.21 2.12
C VAL A 205 15.56 -12.55 1.54
N ASP A 206 14.60 -13.38 1.15
CA ASP A 206 14.88 -14.65 0.49
C ASP A 206 15.20 -14.43 -1.00
N HIS A 207 16.41 -14.83 -1.37
CA HIS A 207 16.96 -14.70 -2.72
C HIS A 207 16.22 -15.51 -3.79
N SER A 208 15.44 -16.52 -3.41
CA SER A 208 14.66 -17.33 -4.34
C SER A 208 13.51 -16.55 -5.01
N TYR A 209 13.07 -15.45 -4.38
CA TYR A 209 11.98 -14.60 -4.87
C TYR A 209 12.42 -13.48 -5.82
N TYR A 210 13.70 -13.37 -6.18
CA TYR A 210 14.14 -12.36 -7.14
C TYR A 210 15.32 -12.82 -8.01
N ARG A 211 15.60 -12.06 -9.07
CA ARG A 211 16.72 -12.32 -9.99
C ARG A 211 17.57 -11.06 -10.14
N GLY A 212 18.87 -11.28 -10.37
CA GLY A 212 19.83 -10.18 -10.48
C GLY A 212 20.08 -9.51 -9.13
N ASP A 213 20.57 -8.28 -9.18
CA ASP A 213 20.93 -7.51 -7.98
C ASP A 213 19.80 -6.56 -7.56
N LEU A 214 19.71 -6.34 -6.25
CA LEU A 214 18.77 -5.39 -5.66
C LEU A 214 19.28 -3.95 -5.79
N ASN A 215 18.41 -3.03 -6.22
CA ASN A 215 18.74 -1.61 -6.35
C ASN A 215 18.27 -0.82 -5.15
N TRP A 216 19.21 -0.35 -4.34
CA TRP A 216 19.01 0.49 -3.17
C TRP A 216 18.71 1.94 -3.57
N VAL A 217 17.58 2.48 -3.11
CA VAL A 217 17.06 3.81 -3.41
C VAL A 217 16.88 4.58 -2.10
N PRO A 218 17.53 5.72 -1.86
CA PRO A 218 17.32 6.48 -0.64
C PRO A 218 15.87 6.92 -0.44
N VAL A 219 15.36 6.78 0.77
CA VAL A 219 14.07 7.32 1.19
C VAL A 219 14.21 8.83 1.32
N SER A 220 13.44 9.58 0.55
CA SER A 220 13.53 11.04 0.50
C SER A 220 12.92 11.70 1.74
N LYS A 221 11.89 11.08 2.33
CA LYS A 221 11.26 11.52 3.58
C LYS A 221 10.77 10.32 4.40
N PRO A 222 11.27 10.10 5.63
CA PRO A 222 10.85 9.00 6.50
C PRO A 222 9.50 9.28 7.15
N PHE A 223 8.44 9.21 6.34
CA PHE A 223 7.03 9.36 6.74
C PHE A 223 6.20 8.27 6.07
N TYR A 224 6.25 8.24 4.75
CA TYR A 224 5.93 7.06 3.95
C TYR A 224 7.24 6.38 3.49
N TRP A 225 7.14 5.25 2.82
CA TRP A 225 8.20 4.75 1.94
C TRP A 225 8.32 5.61 0.68
N GLN A 226 8.71 6.88 0.88
CA GLN A 226 8.78 7.92 -0.13
C GLN A 226 10.13 7.91 -0.83
N LEU A 227 10.12 7.97 -2.15
CA LEU A 227 11.31 8.03 -2.99
C LEU A 227 11.20 9.12 -4.05
N SER A 228 12.36 9.63 -4.46
CA SER A 228 12.47 10.52 -5.61
C SER A 228 12.52 9.69 -6.89
N MET A 229 11.70 10.07 -7.85
CA MET A 229 11.58 9.47 -9.18
C MET A 229 12.05 10.46 -10.22
N ASP A 230 12.95 10.04 -11.10
CA ASP A 230 13.67 10.90 -12.03
C ASP A 230 12.79 11.34 -13.21
N SER A 231 12.01 10.40 -13.76
CA SER A 231 11.08 10.66 -14.86
C SER A 231 10.11 9.51 -15.09
N ILE A 232 9.04 9.80 -15.82
CA ILE A 232 8.13 8.79 -16.38
C ILE A 232 8.14 8.94 -17.90
N SER A 233 8.47 7.86 -18.61
CA SER A 233 8.55 7.86 -20.07
C SER A 233 7.72 6.75 -20.71
N VAL A 234 7.26 7.01 -21.93
CA VAL A 234 6.55 6.06 -22.78
C VAL A 234 7.10 6.22 -24.20
N ASN A 235 7.43 5.12 -24.88
CA ASN A 235 8.07 5.14 -26.20
C ASN A 235 9.34 6.00 -26.27
N GLY A 236 10.14 6.02 -25.19
CA GLY A 236 11.36 6.83 -25.08
C GLY A 236 11.14 8.33 -24.88
N ALA A 237 9.90 8.82 -24.86
CA ALA A 237 9.58 10.22 -24.58
C ALA A 237 9.18 10.40 -23.12
N VAL A 238 9.76 11.38 -22.43
CA VAL A 238 9.35 11.76 -21.06
C VAL A 238 7.97 12.42 -21.10
N ILE A 239 7.00 11.80 -20.43
CA ILE A 239 5.60 12.25 -20.41
C ILE A 239 5.20 12.91 -19.10
N ALA A 240 5.95 12.66 -18.02
CA ALA A 240 5.73 13.21 -16.69
C ALA A 240 7.00 13.12 -15.83
N CYS A 241 6.96 13.79 -14.67
CA CYS A 241 8.09 13.87 -13.74
C CYS A 241 9.39 14.37 -14.38
N SER A 242 9.32 15.24 -15.39
CA SER A 242 10.51 15.86 -15.97
C SER A 242 11.17 16.76 -14.93
N GLY A 243 12.42 16.45 -14.56
CA GLY A 243 13.14 17.14 -13.49
C GLY A 243 12.87 16.60 -12.09
N GLY A 244 12.24 15.42 -11.99
CA GLY A 244 12.00 14.74 -10.73
C GLY A 244 10.58 14.92 -10.17
N CYS A 245 10.12 13.93 -9.43
CA CYS A 245 8.90 13.98 -8.62
C CYS A 245 9.01 13.01 -7.42
N GLU A 246 8.05 13.08 -6.50
CA GLU A 246 8.01 12.18 -5.34
C GLU A 246 6.95 11.10 -5.53
N ALA A 247 7.28 9.88 -5.15
CA ALA A 247 6.39 8.73 -5.16
C ALA A 247 6.47 7.99 -3.82
N ILE A 248 5.41 7.29 -3.44
CA ILE A 248 5.44 6.34 -2.32
C ILE A 248 5.25 4.92 -2.84
N ILE A 249 5.95 3.97 -2.21
CA ILE A 249 5.70 2.53 -2.38
C ILE A 249 4.63 2.15 -1.37
N ASP A 250 3.50 1.67 -1.87
CA ASP A 250 2.31 1.43 -1.05
C ASP A 250 1.63 0.11 -1.44
N THR A 251 1.74 -0.88 -0.57
CA THR A 251 1.14 -2.22 -0.68
C THR A 251 -0.35 -2.23 -0.33
N GLY A 252 -0.84 -1.22 0.41
CA GLY A 252 -2.26 -1.02 0.68
C GLY A 252 -3.00 -0.32 -0.46
N THR A 253 -2.28 0.28 -1.41
CA THR A 253 -2.84 0.90 -2.60
C THR A 253 -2.91 -0.06 -3.78
N SER A 254 -4.11 -0.28 -4.32
CA SER A 254 -4.34 -1.27 -5.38
C SER A 254 -3.88 -0.88 -6.79
N LEU A 255 -3.65 0.40 -7.10
CA LEU A 255 -3.40 0.91 -8.47
C LEU A 255 -2.21 1.87 -8.45
N LEU A 256 -1.51 2.09 -9.58
CA LEU A 256 -0.61 3.24 -9.71
C LEU A 256 -1.44 4.51 -9.67
N ILE A 257 -1.29 5.31 -8.64
CA ILE A 257 -2.00 6.56 -8.46
C ILE A 257 -1.11 7.72 -8.91
N GLY A 258 -1.66 8.57 -9.77
CA GLY A 258 -0.95 9.72 -10.31
C GLY A 258 -1.75 11.02 -10.33
N PRO A 259 -1.10 12.16 -10.60
CA PRO A 259 -1.79 13.43 -10.85
C PRO A 259 -2.72 13.28 -12.06
N PRO A 260 -3.93 13.89 -12.04
CA PRO A 260 -4.89 13.73 -13.12
C PRO A 260 -4.33 14.05 -14.51
N SER A 261 -3.48 15.07 -14.62
CA SER A 261 -2.82 15.47 -15.87
C SER A 261 -1.95 14.34 -16.46
N VAL A 262 -1.11 13.72 -15.62
CA VAL A 262 -0.22 12.61 -15.99
C VAL A 262 -1.02 11.38 -16.39
N VAL A 263 -2.02 11.01 -15.57
CA VAL A 263 -2.88 9.85 -15.85
C VAL A 263 -3.62 10.05 -17.17
N LEU A 264 -4.22 11.22 -17.40
CA LEU A 264 -4.92 11.52 -18.65
C LEU A 264 -4.00 11.45 -19.87
N ASN A 265 -2.73 11.88 -19.76
CA ASN A 265 -1.76 11.72 -20.83
C ASN A 265 -1.47 10.25 -21.14
N ILE A 266 -1.24 9.42 -20.11
CA ILE A 266 -1.04 7.97 -20.28
C ILE A 266 -2.26 7.34 -20.96
N GLN A 267 -3.47 7.65 -20.47
CA GLN A 267 -4.71 7.09 -21.04
C GLN A 267 -4.88 7.45 -22.52
N LYS A 268 -4.50 8.66 -22.93
CA LYS A 268 -4.51 9.08 -24.34
C LYS A 268 -3.47 8.32 -25.17
N ILE A 269 -2.25 8.15 -24.67
CA ILE A 269 -1.17 7.45 -25.38
C ILE A 269 -1.56 6.00 -25.68
N ILE A 270 -2.18 5.32 -24.72
CA ILE A 270 -2.63 3.93 -24.90
C ILE A 270 -4.01 3.82 -25.59
N ASN A 271 -4.62 4.95 -25.98
CA ASN A 271 -5.95 5.01 -26.59
C ASN A 271 -7.07 4.35 -25.74
N ALA A 272 -6.98 4.47 -24.42
CA ALA A 272 -8.02 3.99 -23.52
C ALA A 272 -9.20 4.96 -23.47
N LYS A 273 -10.42 4.42 -23.52
CA LYS A 273 -11.67 5.18 -23.56
C LYS A 273 -12.36 5.16 -22.22
N ARG A 274 -12.80 6.34 -21.77
CA ARG A 274 -13.55 6.43 -20.51
C ARG A 274 -14.96 5.86 -20.68
N SER A 275 -15.34 4.92 -19.83
CA SER A 275 -16.68 4.35 -19.72
C SER A 275 -17.65 5.32 -19.02
N TYR A 276 -18.93 4.98 -19.04
CA TYR A 276 -19.95 5.71 -18.29
C TYR A 276 -19.72 5.66 -16.76
N SER A 277 -19.21 4.54 -16.25
CA SER A 277 -18.76 4.39 -14.86
C SER A 277 -17.45 5.14 -14.54
N GLY A 278 -16.92 5.90 -15.50
CA GLY A 278 -15.76 6.76 -15.32
C GLY A 278 -14.40 6.05 -15.37
N GLU A 279 -14.38 4.77 -15.74
CA GLU A 279 -13.17 3.95 -15.82
C GLU A 279 -12.62 3.90 -17.22
N TYR A 280 -11.33 3.63 -17.38
CA TYR A 280 -10.70 3.59 -18.70
C TYR A 280 -10.71 2.17 -19.25
N MET A 281 -11.36 1.97 -20.38
CA MET A 281 -11.51 0.69 -21.07
C MET A 281 -10.65 0.66 -22.33
N ILE A 282 -10.13 -0.51 -22.68
CA ILE A 282 -9.29 -0.76 -23.84
C ILE A 282 -9.62 -2.13 -24.43
N ASP A 283 -9.36 -2.35 -25.72
CA ASP A 283 -9.54 -3.67 -26.33
C ASP A 283 -8.39 -4.61 -25.91
N CYS A 284 -8.71 -5.79 -25.36
CA CYS A 284 -7.71 -6.75 -24.92
C CYS A 284 -6.77 -7.23 -26.04
N SER A 285 -7.26 -7.24 -27.29
CA SER A 285 -6.44 -7.60 -28.45
C SER A 285 -5.24 -6.65 -28.65
N THR A 286 -5.31 -5.44 -28.09
CA THR A 286 -4.26 -4.43 -28.22
C THR A 286 -3.13 -4.57 -27.21
N ILE A 287 -3.26 -5.42 -26.17
CA ILE A 287 -2.27 -5.52 -25.07
C ILE A 287 -0.85 -5.71 -25.61
N ASN A 288 -0.66 -6.61 -26.58
CA ASN A 288 0.66 -6.91 -27.15
C ASN A 288 1.24 -5.78 -28.02
N THR A 289 0.47 -4.74 -28.30
CA THR A 289 0.87 -3.56 -29.10
C THR A 289 1.05 -2.31 -28.25
N LEU A 290 0.72 -2.38 -26.96
CA LEU A 290 0.80 -1.24 -26.06
C LEU A 290 2.22 -1.06 -25.53
N PRO A 291 2.64 0.19 -25.28
CA PRO A 291 4.00 0.49 -24.88
C PRO A 291 4.21 0.29 -23.38
N ASP A 292 5.41 -0.07 -22.98
CA ASP A 292 5.78 -0.06 -21.56
C ASP A 292 5.71 1.37 -21.00
N ILE A 293 5.27 1.50 -19.76
CA ILE A 293 5.40 2.73 -18.98
C ILE A 293 6.67 2.59 -18.15
N VAL A 294 7.67 3.42 -18.43
CA VAL A 294 8.99 3.31 -17.80
C VAL A 294 9.13 4.36 -16.71
N PHE A 295 9.36 3.91 -15.49
CA PHE A 295 9.67 4.76 -14.34
C PHE A 295 11.19 4.75 -14.13
N ALA A 296 11.83 5.91 -14.24
CA ALA A 296 13.25 6.05 -13.94
C ALA A 296 13.40 6.45 -12.46
N ILE A 297 14.14 5.66 -11.70
CA ILE A 297 14.34 5.85 -10.26
C ILE A 297 15.79 5.58 -9.93
N ASN A 298 16.47 6.56 -9.35
CA ASN A 298 17.89 6.48 -8.99
C ASN A 298 18.77 6.06 -10.18
N GLY A 299 18.47 6.60 -11.37
CA GLY A 299 19.17 6.29 -12.62
C GLY A 299 18.85 4.91 -13.24
N VAL A 300 17.98 4.10 -12.62
CA VAL A 300 17.58 2.78 -13.11
C VAL A 300 16.17 2.86 -13.72
N ASN A 301 15.99 2.24 -14.87
CA ASN A 301 14.69 2.16 -15.55
C ASN A 301 13.90 0.93 -15.10
N TYR A 302 12.67 1.16 -14.65
CA TYR A 302 11.69 0.14 -14.28
C TYR A 302 10.54 0.13 -15.31
N PRO A 303 10.64 -0.68 -16.39
CA PRO A 303 9.59 -0.80 -17.38
C PRO A 303 8.39 -1.59 -16.83
N VAL A 304 7.20 -1.01 -16.96
CA VAL A 304 5.93 -1.64 -16.58
C VAL A 304 5.21 -2.04 -17.85
N PRO A 305 5.18 -3.35 -18.19
CA PRO A 305 4.61 -3.81 -19.43
C PRO A 305 3.10 -3.67 -19.45
N ALA A 306 2.53 -3.65 -20.65
CA ALA A 306 1.08 -3.57 -20.84
C ALA A 306 0.27 -4.64 -20.12
N SER A 307 0.84 -5.84 -19.94
CA SER A 307 0.24 -6.84 -19.08
C SER A 307 0.08 -6.28 -17.66
N ALA A 308 1.13 -5.70 -17.06
CA ALA A 308 1.10 -5.23 -15.68
C ALA A 308 0.03 -4.16 -15.38
N TYR A 309 -0.34 -3.31 -16.36
CA TYR A 309 -1.26 -2.19 -16.14
C TYR A 309 -2.66 -2.32 -16.80
N ILE A 310 -3.00 -3.40 -17.49
CA ILE A 310 -4.32 -3.62 -18.14
C ILE A 310 -5.11 -4.78 -17.49
N ARG A 311 -6.47 -4.71 -17.44
CA ARG A 311 -7.53 -5.72 -17.09
C ARG A 311 -8.50 -6.21 -18.15
N GLU A 312 -8.39 -7.43 -18.64
CA GLU A 312 -9.45 -8.32 -19.03
C GLU A 312 -10.49 -8.46 -17.94
N VAL A 313 -11.57 -7.75 -18.15
CA VAL A 313 -12.80 -7.92 -17.41
C VAL A 313 -13.62 -8.89 -18.27
N ARG A 314 -13.82 -10.13 -17.83
CA ARG A 314 -14.74 -11.03 -18.55
C ARG A 314 -16.15 -10.42 -18.52
N GLY A 315 -16.76 -10.27 -19.69
CA GLY A 315 -18.05 -9.60 -19.86
C GLY A 315 -19.24 -10.44 -19.40
N GLN A 316 -20.26 -9.78 -18.86
CA GLN A 316 -21.58 -10.37 -18.58
C GLN A 316 -22.42 -10.51 -19.87
N PRO A 317 -23.32 -11.50 -19.95
CA PRO A 317 -24.23 -11.66 -21.07
C PRO A 317 -25.61 -11.04 -20.80
N TRP A 318 -25.77 -9.70 -20.75
CA TRP A 318 -27.10 -9.08 -20.88
C TRP A 318 -27.05 -7.69 -21.55
N GLY A 319 -27.77 -7.55 -22.67
CA GLY A 319 -28.39 -6.28 -23.09
C GLY A 319 -27.68 -5.40 -24.12
N GLN A 320 -26.35 -5.44 -24.26
CA GLN A 320 -25.62 -4.89 -25.41
C GLN A 320 -24.41 -5.79 -25.65
N VAL A 321 -24.20 -6.20 -26.90
CA VAL A 321 -23.08 -7.06 -27.29
C VAL A 321 -21.76 -6.31 -27.07
N LEU A 322 -21.18 -6.44 -25.87
CA LEU A 322 -19.74 -6.26 -25.71
C LEU A 322 -19.10 -7.47 -26.39
N LYS A 323 -18.39 -7.22 -27.49
CA LYS A 323 -17.57 -8.26 -28.13
C LYS A 323 -16.67 -8.89 -27.06
N SER A 324 -16.57 -10.21 -27.08
CA SER A 324 -15.51 -10.93 -26.35
C SER A 324 -14.17 -10.20 -26.54
N GLY A 325 -13.51 -9.80 -25.45
CA GLY A 325 -12.21 -9.13 -25.51
C GLY A 325 -12.16 -7.67 -25.03
N THR A 326 -13.02 -7.22 -24.10
CA THR A 326 -12.88 -5.87 -23.52
C THR A 326 -12.03 -5.90 -22.25
N CYS A 327 -11.02 -5.03 -22.20
CA CYS A 327 -10.11 -4.82 -21.09
C CYS A 327 -10.33 -3.45 -20.43
N ARG A 328 -9.81 -3.21 -19.22
CA ARG A 328 -9.88 -1.99 -18.41
C ARG A 328 -8.47 -1.62 -17.99
N ASN A 329 -8.02 -0.39 -18.27
CA ASN A 329 -6.81 0.11 -17.66
C ASN A 329 -7.06 0.32 -16.16
N VAL A 330 -6.20 -0.32 -15.39
CA VAL A 330 -6.24 -0.40 -13.94
C VAL A 330 -4.92 -0.19 -13.29
N GLY A 331 -3.84 -0.23 -14.06
CA GLY A 331 -2.55 0.11 -13.54
C GLY A 331 -2.53 1.58 -13.20
N VAL A 332 -3.25 2.48 -13.91
CA VAL A 332 -3.11 3.93 -13.67
C VAL A 332 -4.44 4.62 -13.33
N ALA A 333 -4.53 5.21 -12.14
CA ALA A 333 -5.69 5.95 -11.64
C ALA A 333 -5.32 7.36 -11.17
N ALA A 334 -6.22 8.31 -11.41
CA ALA A 334 -6.02 9.68 -10.94
C ALA A 334 -6.31 9.77 -9.44
N ARG A 335 -5.46 10.50 -8.70
CA ARG A 335 -5.71 10.82 -7.29
C ARG A 335 -7.04 11.59 -7.18
N ARG A 336 -7.96 11.12 -6.35
CA ARG A 336 -9.16 11.89 -5.97
C ARG A 336 -8.70 13.04 -5.07
N ARG A 337 -9.12 14.28 -5.37
CA ARG A 337 -8.85 15.42 -4.47
C ARG A 337 -9.43 15.12 -3.09
N SER A 338 -8.59 15.04 -2.07
CA SER A 338 -9.04 15.05 -0.68
C SER A 338 -9.66 16.41 -0.37
N PRO A 339 -10.77 16.50 0.40
CA PRO A 339 -11.38 17.76 0.80
C PRO A 339 -10.49 18.71 1.60
N LEU A 340 -9.29 18.27 2.01
CA LEU A 340 -8.37 18.99 2.91
C LEU A 340 -7.11 19.55 2.21
N GLU A 341 -7.06 19.61 0.87
CA GLU A 341 -6.07 20.49 0.24
C GLU A 341 -6.42 21.96 0.54
N PRO A 342 -5.48 22.78 1.07
CA PRO A 342 -5.73 24.20 1.22
C PRO A 342 -6.00 24.80 -0.17
N LYS A 343 -7.23 25.25 -0.39
CA LYS A 343 -7.60 25.93 -1.63
C LYS A 343 -6.69 27.14 -1.80
N PRO A 344 -6.05 27.35 -2.96
CA PRO A 344 -5.56 28.68 -3.28
C PRO A 344 -6.77 29.63 -3.27
N HIS A 345 -6.70 30.68 -2.46
CA HIS A 345 -7.76 31.67 -2.30
C HIS A 345 -8.13 32.29 -3.65
N HIS A 346 -9.20 31.81 -4.27
CA HIS A 346 -9.98 32.59 -5.23
C HIS A 346 -11.47 32.43 -4.97
N SER A 347 -12.12 33.58 -4.96
CA SER A 347 -13.48 33.84 -4.52
C SER A 347 -14.56 33.37 -5.49
N ARG A 348 -15.61 32.79 -4.88
CA ARG A 348 -17.05 32.75 -5.23
C ARG A 348 -17.62 31.79 -6.30
N CYS A 349 -18.70 31.16 -5.79
CA CYS A 349 -20.00 30.82 -6.38
C CYS A 349 -20.14 29.60 -7.32
N GLY A 350 -20.93 28.63 -6.84
CA GLY A 350 -21.96 28.01 -7.69
C GLY A 350 -22.11 26.48 -7.62
N ARG A 351 -23.19 26.07 -6.93
CA ARG A 351 -24.04 24.87 -7.14
C ARG A 351 -23.49 23.45 -6.87
N VAL A 352 -24.21 22.84 -5.93
CA VAL A 352 -24.37 21.41 -5.66
C VAL A 352 -24.87 20.68 -6.90
N ALA A 353 -24.25 19.57 -7.24
CA ALA A 353 -24.87 18.49 -7.98
C ALA A 353 -24.31 17.16 -7.47
N GLU A 354 -25.27 16.29 -7.18
CA GLU A 354 -25.24 15.03 -6.50
C GLU A 354 -24.79 13.90 -7.45
N GLU A 355 -24.52 12.74 -6.85
CA GLU A 355 -24.54 11.41 -7.47
C GLU A 355 -23.38 10.97 -8.37
N GLY A 356 -23.10 9.66 -8.29
CA GLY A 356 -22.34 8.96 -9.32
C GLY A 356 -21.40 7.90 -8.80
N HIS A 357 -21.97 6.84 -8.23
CA HIS A 357 -21.32 5.59 -7.84
C HIS A 357 -20.48 4.90 -8.94
N VAL A 358 -19.72 3.89 -8.48
CA VAL A 358 -19.18 2.73 -9.24
C VAL A 358 -17.93 3.02 -10.10
N GLY A 359 -16.89 2.19 -10.18
CA GLY A 359 -16.61 0.90 -9.56
C GLY A 359 -15.69 0.04 -10.43
N LEU A 360 -14.40 0.08 -10.09
CA LEU A 360 -13.29 -0.90 -10.21
C LEU A 360 -13.25 -2.00 -11.28
N GLY A 361 -12.06 -2.21 -11.92
CA GLY A 361 -11.53 -3.58 -12.14
C GLY A 361 -10.28 -3.91 -13.02
N ARG A 362 -9.22 -4.57 -12.44
CA ARG A 362 -7.80 -4.99 -12.83
C ARG A 362 -7.22 -6.35 -13.44
N LEU A 363 -6.25 -6.41 -14.39
CA LEU A 363 -5.39 -7.61 -14.76
C LEU A 363 -3.89 -7.25 -14.71
N PRO A 364 -2.97 -8.06 -15.30
CA PRO A 364 -2.34 -9.14 -14.59
C PRO A 364 -0.81 -9.09 -14.75
N ARG A 365 -0.13 -10.16 -14.34
CA ARG A 365 1.31 -10.52 -14.26
C ARG A 365 2.40 -9.46 -14.60
N GLY A 366 3.39 -9.19 -13.75
CA GLY A 366 3.85 -9.80 -12.48
C GLY A 366 5.29 -9.31 -12.24
N ALA A 367 5.63 -8.88 -11.01
CA ALA A 367 6.82 -8.05 -10.75
C ALA A 367 7.06 -7.74 -9.24
N GLU A 368 8.30 -7.76 -8.72
CA GLU A 368 8.61 -7.90 -7.26
C GLU A 368 9.70 -6.95 -6.67
N PHE A 369 9.80 -6.85 -5.31
CA PHE A 369 10.48 -5.80 -4.51
C PHE A 369 11.04 -6.32 -3.15
N GLY A 370 12.09 -5.72 -2.56
CA GLY A 370 12.51 -6.06 -1.18
C GLY A 370 13.60 -5.17 -0.55
N LEU A 371 13.29 -4.49 0.57
CA LEU A 371 14.05 -3.46 1.32
C LEU A 371 15.21 -4.00 2.19
N LYS A 372 16.22 -3.18 2.50
CA LYS A 372 17.34 -3.30 3.51
C LYS A 372 17.99 -1.93 3.76
N GLY A 373 18.86 -1.86 4.76
CA GLY A 373 19.70 -0.69 5.02
C GLY A 373 21.15 -1.14 5.02
N TRP A 374 22.02 -0.40 4.32
CA TRP A 374 23.47 -0.61 4.44
C TRP A 374 24.11 0.52 5.24
N VAL A 375 24.90 0.13 6.24
CA VAL A 375 25.75 1.03 7.04
C VAL A 375 27.19 0.83 6.59
N GLY A 376 27.79 1.85 5.98
CA GLY A 376 29.23 1.92 5.77
C GLY A 376 29.92 2.33 7.08
N GLY A 377 30.79 1.47 7.61
CA GLY A 377 31.53 1.72 8.85
C GLY A 377 32.91 2.34 8.63
N GLU A 378 33.42 3.02 9.67
CA GLU A 378 34.80 2.90 10.16
C GLU A 378 34.95 3.66 11.50
N GLY A 379 35.54 3.00 12.51
CA GLY A 379 35.91 3.66 13.78
C GLY A 379 36.14 2.69 14.93
N ARG A 380 37.41 2.32 15.17
CA ARG A 380 37.90 1.51 16.29
C ARG A 380 37.60 2.17 17.65
N GLY A 381 37.41 1.34 18.69
CA GLY A 381 37.90 1.67 20.03
C GLY A 381 36.94 1.46 21.20
N GLU A 382 37.26 0.43 21.99
CA GLU A 382 37.20 0.37 23.45
C GLU A 382 35.89 0.10 24.21
N GLU A 383 35.99 -0.96 25.00
CA GLU A 383 35.11 -1.49 26.03
C GLU A 383 34.97 -0.52 27.22
N ARG A 384 33.73 -0.26 27.68
CA ARG A 384 33.46 0.06 29.10
C ARG A 384 31.99 -0.11 29.48
N ARG A 385 31.74 -1.04 30.40
CA ARG A 385 30.53 -1.13 31.23
C ARG A 385 30.35 0.15 32.05
N LYS A 386 29.13 0.68 32.11
CA LYS A 386 28.51 1.31 33.29
C LYS A 386 27.01 1.51 33.04
N GLY A 387 26.18 0.99 33.94
CA GLY A 387 24.75 1.30 33.98
C GLY A 387 24.46 2.59 34.75
N SER A 388 23.39 3.30 34.37
CA SER A 388 22.36 3.82 35.28
C SER A 388 21.27 4.59 34.51
N LEU A 389 20.02 4.20 34.75
CA LEU A 389 18.82 5.00 35.03
C LEU A 389 18.54 6.32 34.25
N CYS A 390 17.39 6.26 33.58
CA CYS A 390 16.46 7.26 33.04
C CYS A 390 16.68 8.77 33.30
N GLY A 391 16.48 9.55 32.23
CA GLY A 391 16.12 10.97 32.25
C GLY A 391 15.76 11.45 30.85
N GLY A 392 14.46 11.63 30.59
CA GLY A 392 13.93 11.91 29.26
C GLY A 392 14.48 13.19 28.61
N ASN A 393 14.74 13.10 27.31
CA ASN A 393 14.81 14.26 26.42
C ASN A 393 14.67 13.81 24.96
N SER A 394 14.15 14.72 24.14
CA SER A 394 13.83 14.63 22.69
C SER A 394 14.89 14.02 21.75
N ARG A 395 16.09 13.72 22.25
CA ARG A 395 17.15 13.04 21.49
C ARG A 395 16.91 11.54 21.30
N GLU A 396 16.11 10.89 22.14
CA GLU A 396 15.77 9.46 21.94
C GLU A 396 14.87 9.26 20.71
N CYS A 397 13.95 10.18 20.42
CA CYS A 397 13.17 10.15 19.17
C CYS A 397 14.04 10.35 17.91
N GLU A 398 15.03 11.26 17.95
CA GLU A 398 15.97 11.46 16.82
C GLU A 398 16.94 10.29 16.61
N SER A 399 17.12 9.41 17.61
CA SER A 399 17.95 8.21 17.48
C SER A 399 17.21 7.06 16.80
N GLN A 400 15.88 6.97 16.96
CA GLN A 400 15.06 5.92 16.36
C GLN A 400 14.82 6.11 14.86
N GLU A 401 14.88 7.34 14.34
CA GLU A 401 14.69 7.62 12.90
C GLU A 401 15.91 7.29 12.02
N ARG A 402 17.08 6.97 12.59
CA ARG A 402 18.33 6.87 11.82
C ARG A 402 18.58 5.54 11.11
N HIS A 403 17.75 4.53 11.33
CA HIS A 403 18.10 3.17 10.92
C HIS A 403 17.46 2.68 9.61
N ARG A 404 16.43 3.38 9.09
CA ARG A 404 15.76 3.08 7.81
C ARG A 404 15.84 4.26 6.86
N THR A 405 16.80 4.24 5.94
CA THR A 405 17.04 5.33 4.99
C THR A 405 16.92 4.90 3.53
N GLN A 406 16.61 3.63 3.26
CA GLN A 406 16.64 3.09 1.91
C GLN A 406 15.41 2.23 1.62
N ALA A 407 14.91 2.41 0.41
CA ALA A 407 14.04 1.52 -0.30
C ALA A 407 14.76 0.68 -1.36
N VAL A 408 14.14 -0.37 -1.92
CA VAL A 408 14.86 -1.32 -2.78
C VAL A 408 14.00 -1.94 -3.83
N LEU A 409 14.42 -1.78 -5.07
CA LEU A 409 13.68 -2.25 -6.20
C LEU A 409 14.42 -3.42 -6.85
N ALA A 410 13.72 -4.52 -7.10
CA ALA A 410 14.28 -5.61 -7.88
C ALA A 410 14.12 -5.34 -9.40
N PRO A 411 14.99 -5.88 -10.26
CA PRO A 411 14.84 -5.79 -11.71
C PRO A 411 13.54 -6.45 -12.19
N GLY A 412 12.84 -5.81 -13.14
CA GLY A 412 11.59 -6.33 -13.69
C GLY A 412 10.34 -6.03 -12.85
N TRP A 413 10.46 -5.18 -11.82
CA TRP A 413 9.37 -4.72 -10.96
C TRP A 413 8.31 -3.83 -11.68
N ALA A 414 7.06 -3.96 -11.25
CA ALA A 414 5.86 -3.26 -11.71
C ALA A 414 5.22 -2.67 -10.44
N PRO A 415 5.24 -1.35 -10.28
CA PRO A 415 4.95 -0.75 -8.99
C PRO A 415 3.47 -0.80 -8.58
N THR A 416 3.24 -0.67 -7.27
CA THR A 416 2.14 0.13 -6.74
C THR A 416 2.73 1.44 -6.22
N PHE A 417 2.72 2.45 -7.08
CA PHE A 417 3.13 3.81 -6.75
C PHE A 417 1.94 4.68 -6.45
N GLN A 418 2.12 5.60 -5.53
CA GLN A 418 1.30 6.80 -5.47
C GLN A 418 2.20 8.03 -5.59
N LEU A 419 2.04 8.78 -6.69
CA LEU A 419 2.75 10.04 -6.91
C LEU A 419 2.18 11.15 -6.01
N LEU A 420 3.08 11.91 -5.39
CA LEU A 420 2.75 13.00 -4.48
C LEU A 420 2.75 14.34 -5.24
N GLY A 421 1.56 14.79 -5.66
CA GLY A 421 1.35 16.14 -6.22
C GLY A 421 1.62 16.26 -7.72
N GLU A 422 1.22 17.39 -8.32
CA GLU A 422 1.49 17.68 -9.74
C GLU A 422 3.00 17.90 -9.96
N PRO A 423 3.61 17.34 -11.02
CA PRO A 423 5.00 17.63 -11.35
C PRO A 423 5.14 19.12 -11.62
N THR A 424 6.11 19.78 -10.99
CA THR A 424 6.39 21.19 -11.25
C THR A 424 7.01 21.33 -12.63
N GLY A 425 6.18 21.48 -13.66
CA GLY A 425 6.63 21.89 -14.98
C GLY A 425 7.30 23.26 -14.89
N SER A 426 8.48 23.38 -15.48
CA SER A 426 9.19 24.63 -15.70
C SER A 426 8.28 25.64 -16.39
N LYS A 427 7.62 26.52 -15.63
CA LYS A 427 6.99 27.71 -16.18
C LYS A 427 8.11 28.65 -16.62
N GLU A 428 8.46 28.62 -17.90
CA GLU A 428 9.15 29.75 -18.52
C GLU A 428 8.36 31.02 -18.21
N ARG A 429 8.98 31.88 -17.41
CA ARG A 429 8.46 33.18 -17.02
C ARG A 429 8.52 34.09 -18.26
N ARG A 430 7.51 34.03 -19.13
CA ARG A 430 7.29 35.08 -20.14
C ARG A 430 6.88 36.36 -19.43
N GLU A 431 7.85 37.20 -19.09
CA GLU A 431 7.63 38.60 -18.75
C GLU A 431 6.99 39.31 -19.94
N ARG A 432 5.66 39.48 -19.89
CA ARG A 432 4.98 40.49 -20.72
C ARG A 432 5.31 41.86 -20.15
N LYS A 433 6.29 42.55 -20.76
CA LYS A 433 6.44 44.00 -20.66
C LYS A 433 5.11 44.65 -21.06
N ARG A 434 4.36 45.18 -20.09
CA ARG A 434 3.30 46.15 -20.36
C ARG A 434 3.98 47.52 -20.52
N GLY A 435 4.11 47.96 -21.77
CA GLY A 435 4.34 49.35 -22.10
C GLY A 435 3.13 50.19 -21.66
N GLY A 436 3.41 51.33 -21.05
CA GLY A 436 2.41 52.30 -20.66
C GLY A 436 1.99 53.22 -21.80
N THR A 437 0.74 53.65 -21.72
CA THR A 437 0.11 54.91 -22.22
C THR A 437 -1.23 54.94 -21.46
N GLY A 438 -1.60 55.93 -20.66
CA GLY A 438 -1.49 57.37 -20.85
C GLY A 438 -2.90 57.90 -21.14
N CYS A 439 -3.39 58.78 -20.25
CA CYS A 439 -4.72 59.39 -20.11
C CYS A 439 -5.74 58.62 -19.25
#